data_AF-A0AAD3N1W8-F1
#
_entry.id   AF-A0AAD3N1W8-F1
#
_cell.length_a   1.000
_cell.length_b   1.000
_cell.length_c   1.000
_cell.angle_alpha   90.00
_cell.angle_beta   90.00
_cell.angle_gamma   90.00
#
_symmetry.space_group_name_H-M   'P 1'
#
loop_
_entity.id
_entity.type
_entity.pdbx_description
1 polymer ?
#
loop_
_entity_poly.entity_id
_entity_poly.type
_entity_poly.pdbx_seq_one_letter_code
_entity_poly.pdbx_strand_id
1 'polypeptide(L)'
;SDGSVSVKFWFATGGAGFCISRGLALKMSPWASLGNFISTAEKIRLPDDCTIGYIIEALLEKLPADSILKQVTLSYGGFENRRNVVSIVGGFSLAEDPTRFKTVHCLLYPDTDWCPKPKPRHKN
;
A
#
# COMPACT_ATOMS: atom_id res chain seq x y z
N SER A 1 23.98 15.78 16.00
CA SER A 1 23.00 15.37 14.97
C SER A 1 21.62 15.60 15.55
N ASP A 2 20.96 16.68 15.16
CA ASP A 2 19.58 16.94 15.57
C ASP A 2 18.70 15.84 14.99
N GLY A 3 18.11 14.99 15.83
CA GLY A 3 17.54 13.67 15.50
C GLY A 3 16.29 13.68 14.62
N SER A 4 16.25 14.54 13.62
CA SER A 4 15.19 14.68 12.63
C SER A 4 15.31 13.61 11.55
N VAL A 5 14.30 12.75 11.46
CA VAL A 5 14.19 11.76 10.38
C VAL A 5 13.60 12.47 9.16
N SER A 6 14.34 12.48 8.05
CA SER A 6 13.84 13.01 6.77
C SER A 6 12.91 11.99 6.11
N VAL A 7 11.73 12.42 5.69
CA VAL A 7 10.74 11.58 5.00
C VAL A 7 10.49 12.15 3.61
N LYS A 8 10.49 11.28 2.59
CA LYS A 8 10.16 11.63 1.20
C LYS A 8 8.92 10.89 0.74
N PHE A 9 7.88 11.61 0.36
CA PHE A 9 6.62 11.06 -0.11
C PHE A 9 6.12 11.80 -1.35
N TRP A 10 5.18 11.17 -2.06
CA TRP A 10 4.47 11.79 -3.17
C TRP A 10 3.06 12.16 -2.72
N PHE A 11 2.48 13.12 -3.43
CA PHE A 11 1.10 13.52 -3.25
C PHE A 11 0.48 13.83 -4.62
N ALA A 12 -0.83 13.73 -4.70
CA ALA A 12 -1.59 14.15 -5.88
C ALA A 12 -2.05 15.59 -5.65
N THR A 13 -1.89 16.47 -6.65
CA THR A 13 -2.24 17.89 -6.51
C THR A 13 -3.75 18.08 -6.39
N GLY A 14 -4.19 18.76 -5.34
CA GLY A 14 -5.62 18.95 -5.06
C GLY A 14 -6.37 19.68 -6.17
N GLY A 15 -5.71 20.62 -6.85
CA GLY A 15 -6.31 21.41 -7.94
C GLY A 15 -6.71 20.60 -9.19
N ALA A 16 -6.10 19.42 -9.41
CA ALA A 16 -6.49 18.51 -10.49
C ALA A 16 -7.59 17.53 -10.07
N GLY A 17 -7.87 17.43 -8.76
CA GLY A 17 -8.69 16.37 -8.18
C GLY A 17 -7.93 15.04 -8.08
N PHE A 18 -8.28 14.25 -7.06
CA PHE A 18 -7.77 12.89 -6.90
C PHE A 18 -8.87 11.99 -6.33
N CYS A 19 -8.75 10.69 -6.59
CA CYS A 19 -9.71 9.69 -6.12
C CYS A 19 -9.07 8.80 -5.04
N ILE A 20 -9.83 8.52 -3.98
CA ILE A 20 -9.46 7.58 -2.92
C ILE A 20 -10.55 6.50 -2.86
N SER A 21 -10.15 5.23 -2.87
CA SER A 21 -11.10 4.13 -2.70
C SER A 21 -11.63 4.09 -1.26
N ARG A 22 -12.85 3.59 -1.06
CA ARG A 22 -13.44 3.47 0.29
C ARG A 22 -12.54 2.69 1.25
N GLY A 23 -11.89 1.62 0.78
CA GLY A 23 -10.98 0.82 1.60
C GLY A 23 -9.75 1.59 2.06
N LEU A 24 -9.17 2.43 1.19
CA LEU A 24 -8.03 3.29 1.56
C LEU A 24 -8.46 4.37 2.55
N ALA A 25 -9.61 5.02 2.32
CA ALA A 25 -10.15 6.02 3.24
C ALA A 25 -10.37 5.46 4.66
N LEU A 26 -10.86 4.22 4.79
CA LEU A 26 -11.01 3.57 6.09
C LEU A 26 -9.66 3.34 6.80
N LYS A 27 -8.61 2.97 6.07
CA LYS A 27 -7.26 2.80 6.64
C LYS A 27 -6.65 4.12 7.09
N MET A 28 -6.99 5.21 6.40
CA MET A 28 -6.54 6.56 6.77
C MET A 28 -7.24 7.08 8.04
N SER A 29 -8.34 6.47 8.48
CA SER A 29 -9.17 6.94 9.60
C SER A 29 -8.38 7.33 10.86
N PRO A 30 -7.37 6.58 11.34
CA PRO A 30 -6.62 6.97 12.54
C PRO A 30 -5.92 8.33 12.43
N TRP A 31 -5.61 8.79 11.21
CA TRP A 31 -4.93 10.06 10.95
C TRP A 31 -5.81 11.10 10.24
N ALA A 32 -6.91 10.68 9.64
CA ALA A 32 -7.77 11.56 8.82
C ALA A 32 -9.14 11.85 9.45
N SER A 33 -9.55 11.12 10.49
CA SER A 33 -10.86 11.29 11.14
C SER A 33 -10.76 12.02 12.47
N LEU A 34 -11.91 12.48 13.00
CA LEU A 34 -12.04 13.05 14.35
C LEU A 34 -11.09 14.23 14.63
N GLY A 35 -10.82 15.06 13.62
CA GLY A 35 -9.91 16.21 13.76
C GLY A 35 -8.42 15.85 13.62
N ASN A 36 -8.05 14.57 13.57
CA ASN A 36 -6.66 14.14 13.44
C ASN A 36 -6.02 14.60 12.12
N PHE A 37 -6.83 14.85 11.09
CA PHE A 37 -6.33 15.39 9.82
C PHE A 37 -5.67 16.75 10.02
N ILE A 38 -6.34 17.65 10.76
CA ILE A 38 -5.84 18.99 11.06
C ILE A 38 -4.57 18.88 11.91
N SER A 39 -4.58 18.06 12.96
CA SER A 39 -3.38 17.85 13.79
C SER A 39 -2.20 17.29 12.99
N THR A 40 -2.45 16.43 12.00
CA THR A 40 -1.42 15.90 11.11
C THR A 40 -0.88 16.99 10.17
N ALA A 41 -1.77 17.79 9.57
CA ALA A 41 -1.41 18.90 8.70
C ALA A 41 -0.57 19.97 9.42
N GLU A 42 -0.98 20.34 10.64
CA GLU A 42 -0.25 21.30 11.48
C GLU A 42 1.12 20.78 11.90
N LYS A 43 1.25 19.48 12.16
CA LYS A 43 2.51 18.84 12.53
C LYS A 43 3.53 18.89 11.39
N ILE A 44 3.10 18.60 10.16
CA ILE A 44 3.99 18.59 9.00
C ILE A 44 4.12 19.95 8.31
N ARG A 45 3.20 20.89 8.60
CA ARG A 45 3.11 22.23 8.01
C ARG A 45 3.07 22.23 6.49
N LEU A 46 2.23 21.36 5.92
CA LEU A 46 2.03 21.25 4.48
C LEU A 46 0.53 21.39 4.14
N PRO A 47 0.19 21.71 2.89
CA PRO A 47 -1.21 21.79 2.43
C PRO A 47 -1.98 20.47 2.57
N ASP A 48 -3.30 20.51 2.43
CA ASP A 48 -4.18 19.35 2.62
C ASP A 48 -3.86 18.18 1.68
N ASP A 49 -3.54 18.47 0.41
CA ASP A 49 -3.20 17.45 -0.58
C ASP A 49 -1.86 16.75 -0.25
N CYS A 50 -0.86 17.51 0.19
CA CYS A 50 0.36 16.98 0.78
C CYS A 50 0.10 16.16 2.04
N THR A 51 -0.84 16.57 2.91
CA THR A 51 -1.20 15.84 4.13
C THR A 51 -1.82 14.49 3.81
N ILE A 52 -2.71 14.43 2.82
CA ILE A 52 -3.26 13.17 2.30
C ILE A 52 -2.14 12.26 1.78
N GLY A 53 -1.23 12.80 0.96
CA GLY A 53 -0.08 12.05 0.45
C GLY A 53 0.83 11.53 1.56
N TYR A 54 1.09 12.34 2.58
CA TYR A 54 1.88 11.96 3.75
C TYR A 54 1.22 10.81 4.54
N ILE A 55 -0.09 10.89 4.81
CA ILE A 55 -0.82 9.81 5.48
C ILE A 55 -0.68 8.52 4.68
N ILE A 56 -0.92 8.56 3.37
CA ILE A 56 -0.93 7.38 2.51
C ILE A 56 0.46 6.76 2.36
N GLU A 57 1.49 7.56 2.09
CA GLU A 57 2.82 7.06 1.73
C GLU A 57 3.77 6.91 2.93
N ALA A 58 3.57 7.68 4.00
CA ALA A 58 4.50 7.71 5.14
C ALA A 58 3.93 7.11 6.43
N LEU A 59 2.61 7.10 6.63
CA LEU A 59 1.98 6.61 7.86
C LEU A 59 1.29 5.26 7.71
N LEU A 60 0.74 4.95 6.52
CA LEU A 60 0.12 3.65 6.29
C LEU A 60 1.19 2.57 6.13
N GLU A 61 1.08 1.52 6.95
CA GLU A 61 1.85 0.29 6.78
C GLU A 61 1.43 -0.44 5.50
N LYS A 62 2.42 -0.96 4.77
CA LYS A 62 2.15 -1.84 3.63
C LYS A 62 1.40 -3.07 4.13
N LEU A 63 0.32 -3.43 3.43
CA LEU A 63 -0.50 -4.59 3.78
C LEU A 63 0.36 -5.85 3.96
N PRO A 64 0.35 -6.49 5.14
CA PRO A 64 1.02 -7.76 5.33
C PRO A 64 0.27 -8.86 4.58
N ALA A 65 1.00 -9.87 4.09
CA ALA A 65 0.48 -10.85 3.12
C ALA A 65 -0.70 -11.68 3.65
N ASP A 66 -0.74 -11.94 4.95
CA ASP A 66 -1.81 -12.64 5.66
C ASP A 66 -3.14 -11.86 5.70
N SER A 67 -3.10 -10.53 5.54
CA SER A 67 -4.29 -9.67 5.55
C SER A 67 -4.95 -9.53 4.17
N ILE A 68 -4.33 -10.02 3.10
CA ILE A 68 -4.80 -9.90 1.71
C ILE A 68 -6.18 -10.52 1.52
N LEU A 69 -6.39 -11.70 2.09
CA LEU A 69 -7.64 -12.45 1.98
C LEU A 69 -8.83 -11.74 2.64
N LYS A 70 -8.56 -10.75 3.51
CA LYS A 70 -9.58 -9.95 4.23
C LYS A 70 -9.89 -8.62 3.53
N GLN A 71 -9.21 -8.28 2.43
CA GLN A 71 -9.43 -7.03 1.72
C GLN A 71 -10.53 -7.19 0.65
N VAL A 72 -11.53 -6.30 0.69
CA VAL A 72 -12.65 -6.28 -0.27
C VAL A 72 -12.26 -5.62 -1.60
N THR A 73 -11.17 -4.84 -1.64
CA THR A 73 -10.73 -4.13 -2.86
C THR A 73 -9.22 -4.01 -2.89
N LEU A 74 -8.62 -4.37 -4.03
CA LEU A 74 -7.20 -4.22 -4.33
C LEU A 74 -7.07 -3.33 -5.56
N SER A 75 -6.08 -2.44 -5.57
CA SER A 75 -5.79 -1.55 -6.69
C SER A 75 -4.30 -1.58 -6.99
N TYR A 76 -3.95 -1.37 -8.26
CA TYR A 76 -2.59 -1.25 -8.76
C TYR A 76 -2.44 0.10 -9.46
N GLY A 77 -1.32 0.79 -9.24
CA GLY A 77 -0.94 2.00 -9.96
C GLY A 77 0.52 1.92 -10.39
N GLY A 78 0.78 2.12 -11.68
CA GLY A 78 2.12 2.11 -12.25
C GLY A 78 2.40 3.39 -13.02
N PHE A 79 3.23 4.26 -12.45
CA PHE A 79 4.02 5.26 -13.20
C PHE A 79 5.36 5.48 -12.46
N GLU A 80 6.37 5.96 -13.18
CA GLU A 80 7.81 5.88 -12.86
C GLU A 80 8.17 5.84 -11.36
N ASN A 81 8.83 4.75 -10.96
CA ASN A 81 9.54 4.54 -9.70
C ASN A 81 8.79 4.44 -8.36
N ARG A 82 7.45 4.37 -8.32
CA ARG A 82 6.76 3.80 -7.13
C ARG A 82 5.66 2.83 -7.53
N ARG A 83 5.93 1.54 -7.28
CA ARG A 83 4.95 0.46 -7.38
C ARG A 83 4.05 0.51 -6.14
N ASN A 84 2.81 0.97 -6.28
CA ASN A 84 1.77 0.71 -5.28
C ASN A 84 1.31 -0.74 -5.41
N VAL A 85 2.24 -1.62 -5.07
CA VAL A 85 2.11 -3.06 -5.20
C VAL A 85 2.27 -3.59 -3.79
N VAL A 86 1.26 -4.32 -3.32
CA VAL A 86 1.31 -4.96 -2.01
C VAL A 86 2.59 -5.81 -1.96
N SER A 87 3.37 -5.67 -0.88
CA SER A 87 4.59 -6.45 -0.71
C SER A 87 4.24 -7.87 -0.30
N ILE A 88 3.82 -8.67 -1.28
CA ILE A 88 3.42 -10.05 -1.05
C ILE A 88 4.62 -10.95 -1.31
N VAL A 89 5.08 -11.64 -0.27
CA VAL A 89 6.01 -12.75 -0.42
C VAL A 89 5.23 -13.91 -1.00
N GLY A 90 5.58 -14.33 -2.22
CA GLY A 90 4.85 -15.36 -2.94
C GLY A 90 5.71 -16.05 -4.00
N GLY A 91 5.15 -17.05 -4.66
CA GLY A 91 5.88 -17.92 -5.59
C GLY A 91 6.26 -17.31 -6.94
N PHE A 92 5.99 -16.01 -7.17
CA PHE A 92 6.34 -15.29 -8.40
C PHE A 92 7.35 -14.17 -8.13
N SER A 93 8.28 -13.94 -9.06
CA SER A 93 9.15 -12.77 -9.03
C SER A 93 8.41 -11.47 -9.42
N LEU A 94 9.02 -10.32 -9.13
CA LEU A 94 8.50 -9.01 -9.57
C LEU A 94 8.50 -8.84 -11.10
N ALA A 95 9.28 -9.64 -11.84
CA ALA A 95 9.28 -9.62 -13.30
C ALA A 95 8.08 -10.41 -13.86
N GLU A 96 7.72 -11.52 -13.21
CA GLU A 96 6.62 -12.40 -13.62
C GLU A 96 5.24 -11.90 -13.17
N ASP A 97 5.23 -11.16 -12.07
CA ASP A 97 4.03 -10.63 -11.42
C ASP A 97 4.25 -9.19 -10.93
N PRO A 98 4.41 -8.23 -11.86
CA PRO A 98 4.72 -6.84 -11.54
C PRO A 98 3.60 -6.15 -10.75
N THR A 99 2.35 -6.59 -10.92
CA THR A 99 1.16 -6.07 -10.22
C THR A 99 0.83 -6.82 -8.93
N ARG A 100 1.48 -7.96 -8.70
CA ARG A 100 1.16 -8.93 -7.65
C ARG A 100 -0.21 -9.60 -7.74
N PHE A 101 -0.94 -9.43 -8.85
CA PHE A 101 -2.27 -10.04 -9.01
C PHE A 101 -2.20 -11.55 -9.19
N LYS A 102 -1.15 -12.10 -9.80
CA LYS A 102 -0.98 -13.56 -9.84
C LYS A 102 -0.73 -14.12 -8.44
N THR A 103 0.07 -13.41 -7.64
CA THR A 103 0.34 -13.76 -6.25
C THR A 103 -0.94 -13.70 -5.42
N VAL A 104 -1.75 -12.64 -5.56
CA VAL A 104 -3.06 -12.52 -4.89
C VAL A 104 -4.00 -13.64 -5.31
N HIS A 105 -4.10 -13.91 -6.62
CA HIS A 105 -4.95 -14.98 -7.15
C HIS A 105 -4.57 -16.32 -6.55
N CYS A 106 -3.28 -16.66 -6.51
CA CYS A 106 -2.82 -17.93 -5.94
C CYS A 106 -2.94 -18.02 -4.42
N LEU A 107 -3.01 -16.88 -3.70
CA LEU A 107 -3.37 -16.87 -2.29
C LEU A 107 -4.87 -17.17 -2.08
N LEU A 108 -5.73 -16.66 -2.98
CA LEU A 108 -7.19 -16.84 -2.90
C LEU A 108 -7.65 -18.20 -3.44
N TYR A 109 -6.99 -18.69 -4.50
CA TYR A 109 -7.35 -19.88 -5.26
C TYR A 109 -6.11 -20.77 -5.46
N PRO A 110 -5.57 -21.35 -4.38
CA PRO A 110 -4.31 -22.10 -4.40
C PRO A 110 -4.34 -23.33 -5.31
N ASP A 111 -5.54 -23.88 -5.56
CA ASP A 111 -5.74 -25.07 -6.41
C ASP A 111 -5.73 -24.76 -7.91
N THR A 112 -5.57 -23.49 -8.30
CA THR A 112 -5.49 -23.11 -9.71
C THR A 112 -4.22 -23.69 -10.35
N ASP A 113 -4.35 -24.37 -11.49
CA ASP A 113 -3.27 -25.17 -12.11
C ASP A 113 -1.96 -24.41 -12.40
N TRP A 114 -2.04 -23.12 -12.69
CA TRP A 114 -0.87 -22.28 -12.99
C TRP A 114 -0.21 -21.68 -11.73
N CYS A 115 -0.75 -21.94 -10.54
CA CYS A 115 -0.17 -21.46 -9.30
C CYS A 115 1.09 -22.25 -8.92
N PRO A 116 2.16 -21.56 -8.49
CA PRO A 116 3.41 -22.19 -8.09
C PRO A 116 3.17 -23.03 -6.84
N LYS A 117 3.35 -24.35 -6.97
CA LYS A 117 3.22 -25.27 -5.85
C LYS A 117 4.34 -24.99 -4.82
N PRO A 118 4.02 -24.98 -3.51
CA PRO A 118 5.05 -24.78 -2.49
C PRO A 118 6.12 -25.88 -2.64
N LYS A 119 7.38 -25.48 -2.86
CA LYS A 119 8.49 -26.43 -2.84
C LYS A 119 8.53 -27.07 -1.44
N PRO A 120 8.61 -28.41 -1.32
CA PRO A 120 8.79 -29.03 -0.02
C PRO A 120 10.06 -28.46 0.60
N ARG A 121 9.93 -27.87 1.80
CA ARG A 121 11.09 -27.55 2.63
C ARG A 121 11.81 -28.86 2.88
N HIS A 122 12.99 -29.05 2.28
CA HIS A 122 13.94 -30.04 2.77
C HIS A 122 14.21 -29.70 4.24
N LYS A 123 13.68 -30.54 5.14
CA LYS A 123 14.14 -30.60 6.52
C LYS A 123 15.55 -31.18 6.46
N ASN A 124 16.56 -30.32 6.64
CA ASN A 124 17.83 -30.76 7.22
C ASN A 124 17.72 -30.59 8.72
#